data_AF-A0A953BUY1-F1
#
_entry.id   AF-A0A953BUY1-F1
#
_cell.length_a   1.000
_cell.length_b   1.000
_cell.length_c   1.000
_cell.angle_alpha   90.00
_cell.angle_beta   90.00
_cell.angle_gamma   90.00
#
_symmetry.space_group_name_H-M   'P 1'
#
loop_
_entity.id
_entity.type
_entity.pdbx_description
1 polymer ?
#
loop_
_entity_poly.entity_id
_entity_poly.type
_entity_poly.pdbx_seq_one_letter_code
_entity_poly.pdbx_strand_id
1 'polypeptide(L)' 'MARRLDTSAGQNVAPAMLPAGAPAWVTSELVELTISTWQRYYDAPLTPEDALAIIMTAGRLFEVLSRGTES' A
#
# COMPACT_ATOMS: atom_id res chain seq x y z
N MET A 1 16.36 -27.07 23.15
CA MET A 1 15.98 -27.08 21.72
C MET A 1 15.52 -25.68 21.34
N ALA A 2 16.40 -24.85 20.79
CA ALA A 2 16.06 -23.49 20.37
C ALA A 2 15.48 -23.53 18.95
N ARG A 3 14.23 -23.05 18.81
CA ARG A 3 13.52 -22.94 17.53
C ARG A 3 14.21 -21.85 16.71
N ARG A 4 14.80 -22.22 15.57
CA ARG A 4 15.30 -21.26 14.58
C ARG A 4 14.08 -20.44 14.12
N LEU A 5 14.14 -19.13 14.32
CA LEU A 5 13.31 -18.21 13.57
C LEU A 5 13.88 -18.24 12.15
N ASP A 6 13.31 -19.07 11.30
CA ASP A 6 13.52 -18.96 9.87
C ASP A 6 12.90 -17.63 9.44
N THR A 7 13.69 -16.56 9.53
CA THR A 7 13.44 -15.30 8.85
C THR A 7 13.45 -15.64 7.37
N SER A 8 12.26 -15.91 6.81
CA SER A 8 12.07 -16.08 5.39
C SER A 8 12.63 -14.83 4.71
N ALA A 9 13.72 -15.02 3.97
CA ALA A 9 14.39 -13.98 3.24
C ALA A 9 13.34 -13.19 2.44
N GLY A 10 13.30 -11.88 2.69
CA GLY A 10 12.46 -10.94 1.96
C GLY A 10 12.57 -11.25 0.48
N GLN A 11 11.43 -11.56 -0.13
CA GLN A 11 11.37 -11.82 -1.56
C GLN A 11 11.93 -10.58 -2.25
N ASN A 12 13.03 -10.76 -2.98
CA ASN A 12 13.57 -9.76 -3.89
C ASN A 12 12.66 -9.68 -5.12
N VAL A 13 11.41 -9.24 -4.90
CA VAL A 13 10.54 -8.77 -5.98
C VAL A 13 11.14 -7.47 -6.47
N ALA A 14 11.43 -7.39 -7.78
CA ALA A 14 11.86 -6.14 -8.39
C ALA A 14 10.88 -5.04 -7.97
N PRO A 15 11.37 -3.86 -7.51
CA PRO A 15 10.48 -2.84 -6.97
C PRO A 15 9.41 -2.51 -8.00
N ALA A 16 8.15 -2.64 -7.61
CA ALA A 16 7.04 -2.21 -8.44
C ALA A 16 7.30 -0.76 -8.86
N MET A 17 7.32 -0.52 -10.17
CA MET A 17 7.58 0.81 -10.71
C MET A 17 6.50 1.75 -10.16
N LEU A 18 6.94 2.80 -9.48
CA LEU A 18 6.01 3.80 -8.92
C LEU A 18 5.21 4.43 -10.05
N PRO A 19 3.87 4.57 -9.91
CA PRO A 19 3.06 5.25 -10.91
C PRO A 19 3.53 6.68 -11.13
N ALA A 20 3.41 7.15 -12.38
CA ALA A 20 3.73 8.53 -12.72
C ALA A 20 2.88 9.51 -11.89
N GLY A 21 3.52 10.52 -11.31
CA GLY A 21 2.84 11.52 -10.46
C GLY A 21 2.57 11.07 -9.03
N ALA A 22 3.08 9.91 -8.60
CA ALA A 22 3.06 9.53 -7.19
C ALA A 22 3.78 10.59 -6.32
N PRO A 23 3.18 11.03 -5.20
CA PRO A 23 3.85 11.92 -4.25
C PRO A 23 5.15 11.31 -3.71
N ALA A 24 6.11 12.16 -3.32
CA ALA A 24 7.44 11.72 -2.87
C ALA A 24 7.44 10.81 -1.62
N TRP A 25 6.36 10.82 -0.84
CA TRP A 25 6.21 9.96 0.34
C TRP A 25 5.67 8.56 0.00
N VAL A 26 5.19 8.33 -1.23
CA VAL A 26 4.73 7.01 -1.69
C VAL A 26 5.92 6.18 -2.13
N THR A 27 6.06 4.99 -1.55
CA THR A 27 7.13 4.03 -1.88
C THR A 27 6.58 2.84 -2.67
N SER A 28 7.45 2.14 -3.41
CA SER A 28 7.07 0.92 -4.14
C SER A 28 6.55 -0.16 -3.18
N GLU A 29 7.18 -0.27 -2.01
CA GLU A 29 6.75 -1.17 -0.93
C GLU A 29 5.32 -0.86 -0.47
N LEU A 30 4.96 0.41 -0.29
CA LEU A 30 3.62 0.80 0.10
C LEU A 30 2.58 0.42 -0.98
N VAL A 31 2.93 0.60 -2.25
CA VAL A 31 2.09 0.20 -3.38
C VAL A 31 1.89 -1.31 -3.41
N GLU A 32 2.96 -2.09 -3.31
CA GLU A 32 2.91 -3.56 -3.27
C GLU A 32 2.10 -4.08 -2.08
N LEU A 33 2.32 -3.53 -0.89
CA LEU A 33 1.59 -3.89 0.31
C LEU A 33 0.10 -3.57 0.17
N THR A 34 -0.23 -2.43 -0.46
CA THR A 34 -1.61 -2.05 -0.73
C THR A 34 -2.25 -3.05 -1.69
N ILE A 35 -1.61 -3.40 -2.81
CA ILE A 35 -2.12 -4.43 -3.73
C ILE A 35 -2.35 -5.75 -2.98
N SER A 36 -1.35 -6.26 -2.26
CA SER A 36 -1.44 -7.52 -1.53
C SER A 36 -2.58 -7.54 -0.51
N THR A 37 -2.78 -6.43 0.20
CA THR A 37 -3.82 -6.30 1.23
C THR A 37 -5.22 -6.23 0.60
N TRP A 38 -5.37 -5.46 -0.48
CA TRP A 38 -6.69 -5.13 -1.03
C TRP A 38 -7.13 -6.08 -2.14
N GLN A 39 -6.22 -6.80 -2.81
CA GLN A 39 -6.53 -7.68 -3.94
C GLN A 39 -7.64 -8.67 -3.63
N ARG A 40 -7.72 -9.19 -2.40
CA ARG A 40 -8.76 -10.14 -1.96
C ARG A 40 -10.20 -9.60 -2.07
N TYR A 41 -10.37 -8.30 -2.22
CA TYR A 41 -11.68 -7.63 -2.34
C TYR A 41 -12.02 -7.26 -3.79
N TYR A 42 -11.13 -7.54 -4.75
CA TYR A 42 -11.31 -7.22 -6.16
C TYR A 42 -11.17 -8.48 -7.01
N ASP A 43 -12.13 -8.71 -7.90
CA ASP A 43 -12.08 -9.83 -8.85
C ASP A 43 -10.99 -9.64 -9.91
N ALA A 44 -10.73 -8.39 -10.31
CA ALA A 44 -9.68 -8.04 -11.25
C ALA A 44 -8.34 -7.78 -10.53
N PRO A 45 -7.19 -8.13 -11.13
CA PRO A 45 -5.89 -7.76 -10.60
C PRO A 45 -5.75 -6.25 -10.45
N LEU A 46 -5.38 -5.79 -9.25
CA LEU A 46 -5.11 -4.39 -8.98
C LEU A 46 -3.77 -3.99 -9.60
N THR A 47 -3.76 -2.83 -10.25
CA THR A 47 -2.56 -2.22 -10.81
C THR A 47 -1.87 -1.31 -9.79
N PRO A 48 -0.59 -0.95 -10.00
CA PRO A 48 0.07 0.10 -9.22
C PRO A 48 -0.72 1.41 -9.18
N GLU A 49 -1.38 1.78 -10.28
CA GLU A 49 -2.24 2.96 -10.39
C GLU A 49 -3.48 2.85 -9.48
N ASP A 50 -4.13 1.68 -9.46
CA ASP A 50 -5.28 1.42 -8.57
C ASP A 50 -4.87 1.51 -7.10
N ALA A 51 -3.72 0.93 -6.75
CA ALA A 51 -3.19 0.99 -5.40
C ALA A 51 -2.87 2.43 -4.97
N LEU A 52 -2.28 3.25 -5.87
CA LEU A 52 -2.07 4.67 -5.60
C LEU A 52 -3.40 5.39 -5.36
N ALA A 53 -4.45 5.09 -6.14
CA ALA A 53 -5.76 5.68 -5.94
C ALA A 53 -6.38 5.32 -4.58
N ILE A 54 -6.22 4.07 -4.13
CA ILE A 54 -6.65 3.60 -2.80
C ILE A 54 -5.89 4.37 -1.71
N ILE A 55 -4.56 4.43 -1.79
CA ILE A 55 -3.70 5.15 -0.84
C ILE A 55 -4.13 6.62 -0.70
N MET A 56 -4.31 7.31 -1.82
CA MET A 56 -4.70 8.72 -1.82
C MET A 56 -6.11 8.94 -1.28
N THR A 57 -7.03 8.00 -1.51
CA THR A 57 -8.40 8.08 -0.99
C THR A 57 -8.44 7.90 0.52
N ALA A 58 -7.64 6.97 1.06
CA ALA A 58 -7.50 6.79 2.51
C ALA A 58 -6.91 8.05 3.19
N GLY A 59 -5.91 8.69 2.58
CA GLY A 59 -5.35 9.95 3.07
C GLY A 59 -6.40 11.08 3.15
N ARG A 60 -7.17 11.27 2.08
CA ARG A 60 -8.26 12.26 2.06
C ARG A 60 -9.34 11.98 3.12
N LEU A 61 -9.69 10.71 3.32
CA LEU A 61 -10.65 10.33 4.36
C LEU A 61 -10.15 10.73 5.74
N PHE A 62 -8.87 10.47 6.04
CA PHE A 62 -8.26 10.87 7.31
C PHE A 62 -8.35 12.39 7.51
N GLU A 63 -8.00 13.19 6.51
CA GLU A 63 -8.11 14.65 6.63
C GLU A 63 -9.54 15.13 6.89
N VAL A 64 -10.55 14.54 6.24
CA VAL A 64 -11.96 14.91 6.46
C VAL A 64 -12.38 14.55 7.89
N LEU A 65 -12.02 13.36 8.38
CA LEU A 65 -12.33 12.94 9.74
C LEU A 65 -11.63 13.80 10.80
N SER A 66 -10.37 14.21 10.54
CA SER A 66 -9.65 15.12 11.43
C SER A 66 -10.31 16.49 11.53
N ARG A 67 -10.82 17.04 10.41
CA ARG A 67 -11.54 18.32 10.38
C ARG A 67 -12.92 18.27 11.06
N GLY A 68 -13.56 17.09 11.12
CA GLY A 68 -14.87 16.90 11.73
C GLY A 68 -14.86 16.78 13.27
N THR A 69 -13.69 16.80 13.91
CA THR A 69 -13.57 16.71 15.39
C THR A 69 -13.58 18.09 16.06
N GLU A 70 -13.71 19.18 15.29
CA GLU A 70 -13.74 20.57 15.76
C GLU A 70 -15.15 21.21 15.67
N SER A 71 -16.22 20.49 16.00
CA SER A 71 -17.58 21.06 16.14
C SER A 71 -18.24 20.67 17.46
#